data_AF-A0A955D612-F1
#
_entry.id   AF-A0A955D612-F1
#
_cell.length_a   1.000
_cell.length_b   1.000
_cell.length_c   1.000
_cell.angle_alpha   90.00
_cell.angle_beta   90.00
_cell.angle_gamma   90.00
#
_symmetry.space_group_name_H-M   'P 1'
#
loop_
_entity.id
_entity.type
_entity.pdbx_description
1 polymer ?
#
loop_
_entity_poly.entity_id
_entity_poly.type
_entity_poly.pdbx_seq_one_letter_code
_entity_poly.pdbx_strand_id
1 'polypeptide(L)'
;MPAIALAILAGLCWGIGELFTKSVLHTGRVGPMTAIAVRSAVALPFLLLAWALAVRGAAGLPVEPQLVDAGRANLFKLTLGSGLVAGGAAMIFFYAALSVGEISRVKPVAFGVAPATAVLLGWLVLGERMTMTKALGTVLILAGVLLLTRGAGTAATR
;
A
#
# COMPACT_ATOMS: atom_id res chain seq x y z
N MET A 1 -12.57 -4.82 16.64
CA MET A 1 -13.15 -5.63 15.53
C MET A 1 -13.39 -4.85 14.23
N PRO A 2 -13.92 -3.60 14.19
CA PRO A 2 -14.18 -2.93 12.90
C PRO A 2 -12.92 -2.60 12.09
N ALA A 3 -11.81 -2.22 12.75
CA ALA A 3 -10.55 -1.92 12.06
C ALA A 3 -9.97 -3.13 11.30
N ILE A 4 -10.05 -4.34 11.87
CA ILE A 4 -9.57 -5.56 11.22
C ILE A 4 -10.46 -5.89 10.00
N ALA A 5 -11.78 -5.73 10.11
CA ALA A 5 -12.69 -5.95 9.00
C ALA A 5 -12.39 -4.97 7.83
N LEU A 6 -12.19 -3.68 8.12
CA LEU A 6 -11.81 -2.69 7.11
C LEU A 6 -10.45 -3.01 6.47
N ALA A 7 -9.47 -3.46 7.26
CA ALA A 7 -8.16 -3.87 6.74
C ALA A 7 -8.26 -5.10 5.81
N ILE A 8 -9.10 -6.08 6.15
CA ILE A 8 -9.37 -7.24 5.29
C ILE A 8 -10.00 -6.79 3.97
N LEU A 9 -11.04 -5.93 4.02
CA LEU A 9 -11.68 -5.39 2.83
C LEU A 9 -10.69 -4.62 1.96
N ALA A 10 -9.83 -3.78 2.55
CA ALA A 10 -8.78 -3.08 1.83
C ALA A 10 -7.81 -4.05 1.14
N GLY A 11 -7.40 -5.12 1.84
CA GLY A 11 -6.56 -6.17 1.30
C GLY A 11 -7.19 -6.90 0.11
N LEU A 12 -8.50 -7.19 0.19
CA LEU A 12 -9.26 -7.79 -0.92
C LEU A 12 -9.35 -6.85 -2.13
N CYS A 13 -9.63 -5.56 -1.90
CA CYS A 13 -9.68 -4.56 -2.97
C CYS A 13 -8.34 -4.42 -3.70
N TRP A 14 -7.22 -4.36 -2.98
CA TRP A 14 -5.89 -4.44 -3.59
C TRP A 14 -5.72 -5.79 -4.32
N GLY A 15 -6.00 -6.91 -3.66
CA GLY A 15 -6.00 -8.25 -4.27
C GLY A 15 -6.59 -8.30 -5.68
N ILE A 16 -7.83 -7.84 -5.81
CA ILE A 16 -8.60 -7.79 -7.05
C ILE A 16 -8.03 -6.74 -8.03
N GLY A 17 -7.76 -5.52 -7.56
CA GLY A 17 -7.29 -4.42 -8.43
C GLY A 17 -5.95 -4.70 -9.12
N GLU A 18 -5.04 -5.41 -8.46
CA GLU A 18 -3.73 -5.70 -9.04
C GLU A 18 -3.79 -6.83 -10.06
N LEU A 19 -4.79 -7.71 -10.00
CA LEU A 19 -5.04 -8.69 -11.06
C LEU A 19 -5.30 -7.97 -12.39
N PHE A 20 -6.19 -6.99 -12.40
CA PHE A 20 -6.48 -6.17 -13.57
C PHE A 20 -5.25 -5.38 -14.04
N THR A 21 -4.53 -4.77 -13.10
CA THR A 21 -3.30 -4.02 -13.40
C THR A 21 -2.28 -4.90 -14.11
N LYS A 22 -1.98 -6.08 -13.57
CA LYS A 22 -1.01 -7.00 -14.17
C LYS A 22 -1.47 -7.51 -15.53
N SER A 23 -2.76 -7.84 -15.67
CA SER A 23 -3.35 -8.27 -16.94
C SER A 23 -3.08 -7.26 -18.05
N VAL A 24 -3.31 -5.97 -17.77
CA VAL A 24 -3.05 -4.88 -18.71
C VAL A 24 -1.55 -4.70 -19.00
N LEU A 25 -0.69 -4.78 -17.98
CA LEU A 25 0.77 -4.67 -18.17
C LEU A 25 1.34 -5.81 -19.04
N HIS A 26 0.80 -7.02 -18.93
CA HIS A 26 1.22 -8.18 -19.73
C HIS A 26 0.88 -8.06 -21.21
N THR A 27 -0.09 -7.23 -21.58
CA THR A 27 -0.39 -6.99 -23.00
C THR A 27 0.75 -6.29 -23.76
N GLY A 28 1.69 -5.66 -23.05
CA GLY A 28 2.75 -4.83 -23.62
C GLY A 28 2.28 -3.50 -24.21
N ARG A 29 0.97 -3.23 -24.25
CA ARG A 29 0.38 -2.01 -24.81
C ARG A 29 0.34 -0.84 -23.83
N VAL A 30 0.45 -1.13 -22.54
CA VAL A 30 0.40 -0.13 -21.47
C VAL A 30 1.62 -0.33 -20.57
N GLY A 31 2.44 0.72 -20.44
CA GLY A 31 3.59 0.71 -19.54
C GLY A 31 3.19 0.90 -18.06
N PRO A 32 4.09 0.56 -17.11
CA PRO A 32 3.83 0.70 -15.68
C PRO A 32 3.50 2.13 -15.25
N MET A 33 4.16 3.12 -15.84
CA MET A 33 3.92 4.54 -15.55
C MET A 33 2.54 5.00 -16.03
N THR A 34 2.13 4.57 -17.22
CA THR A 34 0.79 4.84 -17.73
C THR A 34 -0.28 4.16 -16.86
N ALA A 35 -0.04 2.91 -16.45
CA ALA A 35 -0.98 2.18 -15.61
C ALA A 35 -1.22 2.86 -14.25
N ILE A 36 -0.15 3.29 -13.55
CA ILE A 36 -0.33 4.00 -12.27
C ILE A 36 -0.93 5.39 -12.47
N ALA A 37 -0.55 6.12 -13.54
CA ALA A 37 -1.12 7.43 -13.82
C ALA A 37 -2.64 7.34 -14.07
N VAL A 38 -3.08 6.39 -14.91
CA VAL A 38 -4.51 6.14 -15.16
C VAL A 38 -5.23 5.69 -13.89
N ARG A 39 -4.64 4.76 -13.11
CA ARG A 39 -5.21 4.33 -11.82
C ARG A 39 -5.43 5.52 -10.87
N SER A 40 -4.42 6.37 -10.72
CA SER A 40 -4.49 7.54 -9.84
C SER A 40 -5.51 8.56 -10.34
N ALA A 41 -5.55 8.81 -11.65
CA ALA A 41 -6.52 9.71 -12.27
C ALA A 41 -7.97 9.24 -12.09
N VAL A 42 -8.21 7.92 -12.21
CA VAL A 42 -9.54 7.33 -11.98
C VAL A 42 -9.90 7.34 -10.48
N ALA A 43 -8.96 7.04 -9.59
CA ALA A 43 -9.22 6.98 -8.15
C ALA A 43 -9.45 8.36 -7.52
N LEU A 44 -8.74 9.40 -7.99
CA LEU A 44 -8.74 10.73 -7.37
C LEU A 44 -10.14 11.35 -7.23
N PRO A 45 -11.02 11.37 -8.24
CA PRO A 45 -12.39 11.90 -8.09
C PRO A 45 -13.20 11.23 -6.98
N PHE A 46 -13.09 9.89 -6.82
CA PHE A 46 -13.77 9.16 -5.76
C PHE A 46 -13.20 9.50 -4.38
N LEU A 47 -11.87 9.64 -4.28
CA LEU A 47 -11.21 10.05 -3.04
C LEU A 47 -11.58 11.48 -2.66
N LEU A 48 -11.65 12.41 -3.62
CA LEU A 48 -12.08 13.79 -3.40
C LEU A 48 -13.55 13.86 -2.98
N LEU A 49 -14.42 13.05 -3.57
CA LEU A 49 -15.83 12.96 -3.16
C LEU A 49 -15.96 12.43 -1.73
N ALA A 50 -15.27 11.33 -1.40
CA ALA A 50 -15.29 10.77 -0.05
C ALA A 50 -14.78 11.77 0.99
N TRP A 51 -13.67 12.44 0.71
CA TRP A 51 -13.12 13.51 1.56
C TRP A 51 -14.12 14.68 1.71
N ALA A 52 -14.73 15.15 0.61
CA ALA A 52 -15.69 16.24 0.66
C ALA A 52 -16.94 15.89 1.49
N LEU A 53 -17.43 14.65 1.41
CA LEU A 53 -18.53 14.17 2.25
C LEU A 53 -18.12 14.10 3.72
N ALA A 54 -16.91 13.61 4.03
CA ALA A 54 -16.41 13.49 5.39
C ALA A 54 -16.19 14.86 6.06
N VAL A 55 -15.55 15.82 5.38
CA VAL A 55 -15.35 17.18 5.93
C VAL A 55 -16.67 17.93 6.13
N ARG A 56 -17.69 17.64 5.30
CA ARG A 56 -19.02 18.24 5.41
C ARG A 56 -19.95 17.52 6.40
N GLY A 57 -19.56 16.36 6.95
CA GLY A 57 -20.43 15.53 7.80
C GLY A 57 -21.66 14.98 7.06
N ALA A 58 -21.54 14.76 5.76
CA ALA A 58 -22.63 14.27 4.92
C ALA A 58 -22.63 12.73 4.82
N ALA A 59 -23.73 12.16 4.33
CA ALA A 59 -23.88 10.72 4.09
C ALA A 59 -23.63 9.82 5.33
N GLY A 60 -23.80 10.35 6.54
CA GLY A 60 -23.59 9.63 7.80
C GLY A 60 -22.12 9.37 8.13
N LEU A 61 -21.17 10.02 7.44
CA LEU A 61 -19.75 9.93 7.74
C LEU A 61 -19.38 10.80 8.95
N PRO A 62 -18.43 10.36 9.80
CA PRO A 62 -17.87 11.21 10.85
C PRO A 62 -17.25 12.48 10.25
N VAL A 63 -17.48 13.62 10.90
CA VAL A 63 -16.90 14.91 10.48
C VAL A 63 -15.39 14.88 10.68
N GLU A 64 -14.65 15.07 9.59
CA GLU A 64 -13.18 15.16 9.64
C GLU A 64 -12.68 16.60 9.89
N PRO A 65 -11.52 16.77 10.55
CA PRO A 65 -10.89 18.09 10.72
C PRO A 65 -10.57 18.77 9.38
N GLN A 66 -10.64 20.10 9.36
CA GLN A 66 -10.30 20.85 8.15
C GLN A 66 -8.79 20.86 7.91
N LEU A 67 -8.39 20.69 6.65
CA LEU A 67 -6.96 20.67 6.26
C LEU A 67 -6.25 22.00 6.61
N VAL A 68 -6.98 23.11 6.63
CA VAL A 68 -6.46 24.43 6.98
C VAL A 68 -5.90 24.48 8.41
N ASP A 69 -6.43 23.64 9.30
CA ASP A 69 -6.04 23.57 10.71
C ASP A 69 -4.86 22.60 10.96
N ALA A 70 -4.40 21.89 9.92
CA ALA A 70 -3.39 20.84 10.08
C ALA A 70 -2.02 21.39 10.52
N GLY A 71 -1.69 22.64 10.17
CA GLY A 71 -0.39 23.26 10.46
C GLY A 71 0.76 22.72 9.61
N ARG A 72 1.86 23.50 9.53
CA ARG A 72 2.98 23.26 8.60
C ARG A 72 3.68 21.90 8.79
N ALA A 73 3.90 21.48 10.03
CA ALA A 73 4.60 20.23 10.32
C ALA A 73 3.81 18.99 9.86
N ASN A 74 2.48 19.00 10.01
CA ASN A 74 1.64 17.90 9.54
C ASN A 74 1.50 17.93 8.02
N LEU A 75 1.38 19.12 7.42
CA LEU A 75 1.41 19.26 5.96
C LEU A 75 2.72 18.74 5.37
N PHE A 76 3.86 18.96 6.02
CA PHE A 76 5.15 18.41 5.60
C PHE A 76 5.16 16.88 5.66
N LYS A 77 4.73 16.29 6.79
CA LYS A 77 4.63 14.82 6.93
C LYS A 77 3.68 14.20 5.89
N LEU A 78 2.55 14.85 5.66
CA LEU A 78 1.54 14.42 4.69
C LEU A 78 2.09 14.50 3.26
N THR A 79 2.65 15.64 2.86
CA THR A 79 3.14 15.84 1.49
C THR A 79 4.38 14.99 1.19
N LEU A 80 5.39 15.02 2.05
CA LEU A 80 6.64 14.31 1.81
C LEU A 80 6.50 12.80 2.08
N GLY A 81 5.99 12.43 3.26
CA GLY A 81 5.90 11.03 3.66
C GLY A 81 4.78 10.28 2.94
N SER A 82 3.54 10.76 3.08
CA SER A 82 2.39 10.08 2.50
C SER A 82 2.27 10.32 0.99
N GLY A 83 2.39 11.57 0.53
CA GLY A 83 2.27 11.92 -0.87
C GLY A 83 3.44 11.42 -1.72
N LEU A 84 4.64 11.95 -1.46
CA LEU A 84 5.79 11.69 -2.33
C LEU A 84 6.38 10.29 -2.12
N VAL A 85 6.66 9.89 -0.88
CA VAL A 85 7.33 8.61 -0.61
C VAL A 85 6.36 7.44 -0.80
N ALA A 86 5.23 7.42 -0.09
CA ALA A 86 4.29 6.30 -0.15
C ALA A 86 3.39 6.33 -1.41
N GLY A 87 2.85 7.49 -1.79
CA GLY A 87 1.96 7.63 -2.94
C GLY A 87 2.67 7.72 -4.30
N GLY A 88 3.90 8.26 -4.33
CA GLY A 88 4.68 8.44 -5.55
C GLY A 88 5.74 7.36 -5.74
N ALA A 89 6.84 7.46 -4.99
CA ALA A 89 8.02 6.60 -5.16
C ALA A 89 7.71 5.11 -4.98
N ALA A 90 7.00 4.74 -3.90
CA ALA A 90 6.64 3.34 -3.66
C ALA A 90 5.76 2.78 -4.80
N MET A 91 4.83 3.57 -5.35
CA MET A 91 4.00 3.15 -6.47
C MET A 91 4.82 2.98 -7.76
N ILE A 92 5.76 3.89 -8.03
CA ILE A 92 6.69 3.77 -9.17
C ILE A 92 7.46 2.45 -9.08
N PHE A 93 8.10 2.17 -7.94
CA PHE A 93 8.86 0.93 -7.75
C PHE A 93 7.96 -0.31 -7.82
N PHE A 94 6.79 -0.27 -7.19
CA PHE A 94 5.86 -1.40 -7.18
C PHE A 94 5.33 -1.73 -8.58
N TYR A 95 4.91 -0.71 -9.36
CA TYR A 95 4.41 -0.91 -10.71
C TYR A 95 5.52 -1.31 -11.69
N ALA A 96 6.73 -0.76 -11.53
CA ALA A 96 7.90 -1.21 -12.29
C ALA A 96 8.18 -2.70 -12.01
N ALA A 97 8.20 -3.11 -10.74
CA ALA A 97 8.39 -4.52 -10.37
C ALA A 97 7.26 -5.42 -10.90
N LEU A 98 6.00 -4.96 -10.85
CA LEU A 98 4.87 -5.68 -11.44
C LEU A 98 4.98 -5.83 -12.96
N SER A 99 5.69 -4.94 -13.67
CA SER A 99 5.86 -5.09 -15.12
C SER A 99 6.81 -6.24 -15.48
N VAL A 100 7.80 -6.54 -14.63
CA VAL A 100 8.86 -7.53 -14.91
C VAL A 100 8.77 -8.81 -14.07
N GLY A 101 7.97 -8.83 -13.01
CA GLY A 101 7.85 -9.98 -12.09
C GLY A 101 6.43 -10.54 -11.99
N GLU A 102 6.29 -11.74 -11.41
CA GLU A 102 5.00 -12.36 -11.13
C GLU A 102 4.31 -11.68 -9.93
N ILE A 103 2.99 -11.46 -10.00
CA ILE A 103 2.24 -10.85 -8.87
C ILE A 103 2.44 -11.68 -7.60
N SER A 104 2.39 -13.01 -7.71
CA SER A 104 2.53 -13.97 -6.62
C SER A 104 3.86 -13.86 -5.88
N ARG A 105 4.88 -13.21 -6.46
CA ARG A 105 6.19 -12.98 -5.84
C ARG A 105 6.40 -11.53 -5.44
N VAL A 106 6.11 -10.60 -6.36
CA VAL A 106 6.31 -9.16 -6.15
C VAL A 106 5.44 -8.64 -5.02
N LYS A 107 4.16 -9.03 -4.98
CA LYS A 107 3.21 -8.51 -4.00
C LYS A 107 3.53 -8.97 -2.58
N PRO A 108 3.78 -10.27 -2.30
CA PRO A 108 4.22 -10.68 -0.97
C PRO A 108 5.51 -10.01 -0.52
N VAL A 109 6.50 -9.78 -1.41
CA VAL A 109 7.74 -9.07 -1.02
C VAL A 109 7.43 -7.63 -0.61
N ALA A 110 6.75 -6.87 -1.48
CA ALA A 110 6.45 -5.46 -1.20
C ALA A 110 5.55 -5.30 0.04
N PHE A 111 4.51 -6.12 0.17
CA PHE A 111 3.52 -6.04 1.26
C PHE A 111 3.95 -6.80 2.51
N GLY A 112 5.01 -7.60 2.44
CA GLY A 112 5.59 -8.30 3.58
C GLY A 112 6.68 -7.52 4.29
N VAL A 113 7.50 -6.79 3.53
CA VAL A 113 8.51 -5.88 4.08
C VAL A 113 7.86 -4.64 4.70
N ALA A 114 6.78 -4.12 4.11
CA ALA A 114 6.12 -2.91 4.60
C ALA A 114 5.63 -3.00 6.07
N PRO A 115 4.94 -4.07 6.53
CA PRO A 115 4.62 -4.26 7.95
C PRO A 115 5.84 -4.30 8.86
N ALA A 116 6.93 -4.94 8.43
CA ALA A 116 8.16 -4.99 9.22
C ALA A 116 8.79 -3.59 9.38
N THR A 117 8.83 -2.82 8.30
CA THR A 117 9.26 -1.41 8.34
C THR A 117 8.33 -0.58 9.23
N ALA A 118 7.01 -0.78 9.14
CA ALA A 118 6.03 -0.06 9.95
C ALA A 118 6.18 -0.36 11.44
N VAL A 119 6.38 -1.63 11.83
CA VAL A 119 6.63 -2.03 13.23
C VAL A 119 7.93 -1.42 13.76
N LEU A 120 8.99 -1.43 12.95
CA LEU A 120 10.29 -0.85 13.32
C LEU A 120 10.21 0.67 13.50
N LEU A 121 9.64 1.38 12.52
CA LEU A 121 9.48 2.83 12.59
C LEU A 121 8.47 3.25 13.66
N GLY A 122 7.40 2.47 13.86
CA GLY A 122 6.46 2.69 14.96
C GLY A 122 7.15 2.64 16.31
N TRP A 123 8.06 1.68 16.51
CA TRP A 123 8.86 1.59 17.73
C TRP A 123 9.87 2.74 17.87
N LEU A 124 10.65 3.03 16.83
CA LEU A 124 11.76 3.99 16.90
C LEU A 124 11.33 5.46 16.81
N VAL A 125 10.32 5.77 16.01
CA VAL A 125 9.91 7.14 15.66
C VAL A 125 8.62 7.54 16.37
N LEU A 126 7.63 6.64 16.43
CA LEU A 126 6.33 6.92 17.06
C LEU A 126 6.30 6.55 18.55
N GLY A 127 7.36 5.90 19.07
CA GLY A 127 7.45 5.50 20.47
C GLY A 127 6.52 4.35 20.84
N GLU A 128 6.04 3.57 19.87
CA GLU A 128 5.20 2.41 20.15
C GLU A 128 5.96 1.34 20.95
N ARG A 129 5.28 0.67 21.88
CA ARG A 129 5.89 -0.46 22.58
C ARG A 129 6.14 -1.64 21.64
N MET A 130 7.40 -2.09 21.59
CA MET A 130 7.81 -3.35 20.97
C MET A 130 7.59 -4.49 21.97
N THR A 131 6.63 -5.37 21.67
CA THR A 131 6.38 -6.58 22.47
C THR A 131 6.96 -7.80 21.78
N MET A 132 7.24 -8.86 22.54
CA MET A 132 7.72 -10.13 21.96
C MET A 132 6.75 -10.70 20.93
N THR A 133 5.44 -10.54 21.14
CA THR A 133 4.41 -10.96 20.17
C THR A 133 4.49 -10.16 18.87
N LYS A 134 4.66 -8.82 18.93
CA LYS A 134 4.83 -7.99 17.72
C LYS A 134 6.10 -8.38 16.95
N ALA A 135 7.20 -8.60 17.67
CA ALA A 135 8.47 -9.03 17.08
C ALA A 135 8.33 -10.40 16.39
N LEU A 136 7.78 -11.40 17.09
CA LEU A 136 7.59 -12.74 16.55
C LEU A 136 6.64 -12.74 15.35
N GLY A 137 5.52 -12.02 15.43
CA GLY A 137 4.59 -11.88 14.31
C GLY A 137 5.25 -11.26 13.07
N THR A 138 6.10 -10.24 13.27
CA THR A 138 6.87 -9.62 12.19
C THR A 138 7.85 -10.61 11.54
N VAL A 139 8.58 -11.38 12.35
CA VAL A 139 9.48 -12.43 11.86
C VAL A 139 8.73 -13.49 11.07
N LEU A 140 7.55 -13.91 11.54
CA LEU A 140 6.71 -14.89 10.83
C LEU A 140 6.20 -14.36 9.49
N ILE A 141 5.79 -13.09 9.40
CA ILE A 141 5.41 -12.45 8.13
C ILE A 141 6.60 -12.50 7.16
N LEU A 142 7.79 -12.07 7.59
CA LEU A 142 8.99 -12.08 6.76
C LEU A 142 9.39 -13.50 6.34
N ALA A 143 9.30 -14.48 7.24
CA ALA A 143 9.57 -15.88 6.93
C ALA A 143 8.61 -16.44 5.87
N GLY A 144 7.31 -16.13 5.97
CA GLY A 144 6.31 -16.51 4.97
C GLY A 144 6.59 -15.89 3.59
N VAL A 145 7.01 -14.62 3.57
CA VAL A 145 7.41 -13.92 2.34
C VAL A 145 8.64 -14.59 1.72
N LEU A 146 9.67 -14.90 2.53
CA LEU A 146 10.85 -15.61 2.07
C LEU A 146 10.49 -16.98 1.48
N LEU A 147 9.58 -17.72 2.09
CA LEU A 147 9.12 -19.01 1.58
C LEU A 147 8.46 -18.89 0.20
N LEU A 148 7.56 -17.91 0.01
CA LEU A 148 6.90 -17.64 -1.28
C LEU A 148 7.90 -17.24 -2.37
N THR A 149 9.01 -16.59 -2.00
CA THR A 149 10.04 -16.19 -2.98
C THR A 149 11.00 -17.31 -3.37
N ARG A 150 11.23 -18.30 -2.48
CA ARG A 150 12.21 -19.39 -2.66
C ARG A 150 11.70 -20.50 -3.58
N GLY A 151 10.39 -20.78 -3.61
CA GLY A 151 9.80 -21.85 -4.43
C GLY A 151 9.91 -21.67 -5.95
N ALA A 152 10.30 -20.50 -6.43
CA ALA A 152 10.41 -20.17 -7.86
C ALA A 152 11.85 -20.23 -8.42
N GLY A 153 12.85 -20.55 -7.58
CA GLY A 153 14.25 -20.64 -8.00
C GLY A 153 14.62 -21.94 -8.74
N THR A 154 13.72 -22.92 -8.80
CA THR A 154 13.96 -24.26 -9.40
C THR A 154 13.20 -24.50 -10.70
N ALA A 155 12.32 -23.58 -11.13
CA ALA A 155 11.53 -23.72 -12.35
C ALA A 155 12.14 -23.02 -13.58
N ALA A 156 13.22 -22.24 -13.43
CA ALA A 156 13.85 -21.48 -14.53
C ALA A 156 15.02 -22.21 -15.21
N THR A 157 15.13 -23.53 -15.04
CA THR A 157 16.14 -24.37 -15.72
C THR A 157 15.51 -25.52 -16.50
N ARG A 158 14.37 -25.30 -17.17
CA ARG A 158 13.89 -26.13 -18.28
C ARG A 158 13.18 -25.30 -19.33
#